data_AF-A0A2N0U504-F1
#
_entry.id   AF-A0A2N0U504-F1
#
_cell.length_a   1.000
_cell.length_b   1.000
_cell.length_c   1.000
_cell.angle_alpha   90.00
_cell.angle_beta   90.00
_cell.angle_gamma   90.00
#
_symmetry.space_group_name_H-M   'P 1'
#
loop_
_entity.id
_entity.type
_entity.pdbx_description
1 polymer ?
#
loop_
_entity_poly.entity_id
_entity_poly.type
_entity_poly.pdbx_seq_one_letter_code
_entity_poly.pdbx_strand_id
1 'polypeptide(L)'
;MKIANYIQDLLYRYECVILPGFGAFLSQKEPAFIDKDTQTFHPPKKVVSFNSQLRKNDGLLANYIAAAQKVSYTTSVNMIAEFVEKLEESFKEDGKVELENIGRFFYSEEKLQFEPFEHVNYLTDSFGLDSFKTSAISRETYKKQVEELEEKAPILFTPERRRKAPAYLKYAAIGLIALGISGFAGLNIYSSQVSKHNIAEQQQAQEQLQEQIQQATFVIDNPLPAVTFNVAKQTGSYHIVAGAFRVEENAKTKVAELRKEGFKAHLLGENKYGLHQVVYASHEKRRDAINMLREVKSINEAAWLLVQEL
;
A
#
# COMPACT_ATOMS: atom_id res chain seq x y z
N MET A 1 -15.09 -42.47 -4.12
CA MET A 1 -14.19 -41.34 -3.80
C MET A 1 -14.80 -40.08 -4.38
N LYS A 2 -15.06 -39.03 -3.60
CA LYS A 2 -15.80 -37.86 -4.11
C LYS A 2 -14.83 -36.73 -4.46
N ILE A 3 -14.38 -36.67 -5.72
CA ILE A 3 -13.58 -35.53 -6.23
C ILE A 3 -14.31 -34.19 -6.00
N ALA A 4 -15.64 -34.23 -6.02
CA ALA A 4 -16.50 -33.11 -5.62
C ALA A 4 -16.12 -32.49 -4.26
N ASN A 5 -15.76 -33.29 -3.25
CA ASN A 5 -15.39 -32.77 -1.93
C ASN A 5 -14.09 -31.96 -1.98
N TYR A 6 -13.11 -32.41 -2.78
CA TYR A 6 -11.86 -31.65 -2.94
C TYR A 6 -12.09 -30.35 -3.71
N ILE A 7 -13.03 -30.33 -4.65
CA ILE A 7 -13.43 -29.10 -5.32
C ILE A 7 -14.10 -28.15 -4.31
N GLN A 8 -15.01 -28.64 -3.46
CA GLN A 8 -15.64 -27.85 -2.39
C GLN A 8 -14.61 -27.19 -1.47
N ASP A 9 -13.63 -27.97 -0.99
CA ASP A 9 -12.56 -27.47 -0.12
C ASP A 9 -11.78 -26.31 -0.79
N LEU A 10 -11.49 -26.46 -2.09
CA LEU A 10 -10.77 -25.45 -2.85
C LEU A 10 -11.62 -24.20 -3.12
N LEU A 11 -12.93 -24.34 -3.32
CA LEU A 11 -13.84 -23.21 -3.51
C LEU A 11 -13.91 -22.28 -2.29
N TYR A 12 -13.66 -22.77 -1.07
CA TYR A 12 -13.51 -21.91 0.11
C TYR A 12 -12.25 -21.02 0.07
N ARG A 13 -11.20 -21.44 -0.65
CA ARG A 13 -9.87 -20.81 -0.61
C ARG A 13 -9.53 -20.03 -1.88
N TYR A 14 -10.02 -20.48 -3.02
CA TYR A 14 -9.65 -19.98 -4.33
C TYR A 14 -10.88 -19.48 -5.09
N GLU A 15 -10.67 -18.54 -6.02
CA GLU A 15 -11.74 -18.00 -6.86
C GLU A 15 -11.97 -18.84 -8.11
N CYS A 16 -10.92 -19.52 -8.60
CA CYS A 16 -10.95 -20.39 -9.76
C CYS A 16 -10.46 -21.78 -9.38
N VAL A 17 -11.25 -22.81 -9.66
CA VAL A 17 -10.88 -24.22 -9.48
C VAL A 17 -11.13 -24.95 -10.80
N ILE A 18 -10.07 -25.39 -11.45
CA ILE A 18 -10.16 -26.11 -12.72
C ILE A 18 -10.41 -27.60 -12.44
N LEU A 19 -11.37 -28.17 -13.16
CA LEU A 19 -11.57 -29.61 -13.33
C LEU A 19 -11.01 -30.00 -14.72
N PRO A 20 -9.75 -30.46 -14.81
CA PRO A 20 -9.10 -30.79 -16.07
C PRO A 20 -9.95 -31.69 -16.97
N GLY A 21 -10.07 -31.34 -18.25
CA GLY A 21 -10.88 -32.07 -19.22
C GLY A 21 -12.36 -31.65 -19.27
N PHE A 22 -12.91 -31.08 -18.20
CA PHE A 22 -14.32 -30.70 -18.11
C PHE A 22 -14.54 -29.17 -18.21
N GLY A 23 -13.87 -28.39 -17.36
CA GLY A 23 -13.99 -26.93 -17.31
C GLY A 23 -13.51 -26.35 -15.99
N ALA A 24 -13.88 -25.11 -15.68
CA ALA A 24 -13.48 -24.45 -14.43
C ALA A 24 -14.68 -23.86 -13.69
N PHE A 25 -14.65 -24.02 -12.36
CA PHE A 25 -15.54 -23.32 -11.44
C PHE A 25 -14.92 -21.97 -11.12
N LEU A 26 -15.67 -20.92 -11.43
CA LEU A 26 -15.32 -19.54 -11.13
C LEU A 26 -16.23 -19.06 -10.01
N SER A 27 -15.74 -18.19 -9.17
CA SER A 27 -16.54 -17.70 -8.05
C SER A 27 -16.28 -16.23 -7.80
N GLN A 28 -17.35 -15.52 -7.49
CA GLN A 28 -17.33 -14.08 -7.25
C GLN A 28 -18.05 -13.76 -5.95
N LYS A 29 -17.51 -12.77 -5.21
CA LYS A 29 -18.15 -12.27 -4.00
C LYS A 29 -19.28 -11.32 -4.38
N GLU A 30 -20.47 -11.60 -3.86
CA GLU A 30 -21.63 -10.72 -3.92
C GLU A 30 -21.82 -10.05 -2.55
N PRO A 31 -22.07 -8.72 -2.52
CA PRO A 31 -22.30 -8.01 -1.28
C PRO A 31 -23.63 -8.41 -0.65
N ALA A 32 -23.77 -8.12 0.65
CA ALA A 32 -25.05 -8.24 1.34
C ALA A 32 -26.09 -7.32 0.68
N PHE A 33 -27.32 -7.80 0.56
CA PHE A 33 -28.42 -7.03 -0.02
C PHE A 33 -29.72 -7.26 0.75
N ILE A 34 -30.67 -6.36 0.55
CA ILE A 34 -32.01 -6.46 1.09
C ILE A 34 -32.95 -6.71 -0.07
N ASP A 35 -33.66 -7.83 -0.02
CA ASP A 35 -34.80 -8.06 -0.89
C ASP A 35 -35.99 -7.25 -0.35
N LYS A 36 -36.43 -6.27 -1.14
CA LYS A 36 -37.51 -5.35 -0.76
C LYS A 36 -38.89 -6.01 -0.81
N ASP A 37 -39.08 -6.98 -1.70
CA ASP A 37 -40.36 -7.65 -1.89
C ASP A 37 -40.63 -8.62 -0.76
N THR A 38 -39.60 -9.37 -0.35
CA THR A 38 -39.69 -10.31 0.78
C THR A 38 -39.35 -9.68 2.13
N GLN A 39 -38.76 -8.48 2.14
CA GLN A 39 -38.20 -7.78 3.31
C GLN A 39 -37.12 -8.63 4.04
N THR A 40 -36.32 -9.36 3.25
CA THR A 40 -35.31 -10.29 3.74
C THR A 40 -33.92 -9.69 3.57
N PHE A 41 -33.11 -9.76 4.62
CA PHE A 41 -31.70 -9.41 4.59
C PHE A 41 -30.91 -10.66 4.20
N HIS A 42 -30.11 -10.55 3.15
CA HIS A 42 -29.21 -11.61 2.71
C HIS A 42 -27.76 -11.25 3.07
N PRO A 43 -27.01 -12.18 3.68
CA PRO A 43 -25.59 -11.96 3.97
C PRO A 43 -24.78 -11.89 2.67
N PRO A 44 -23.54 -11.37 2.72
CA PRO A 44 -22.65 -11.45 1.58
C PRO A 44 -22.39 -12.93 1.25
N LYS A 45 -22.34 -13.27 -0.03
CA LYS A 45 -22.16 -14.65 -0.47
C LYS A 45 -21.11 -14.77 -1.57
N LYS A 46 -20.60 -15.98 -1.77
CA LYS A 46 -19.70 -16.29 -2.88
C LYS A 46 -20.43 -17.17 -3.88
N VAL A 47 -20.84 -16.57 -5.00
CA VAL A 47 -21.59 -17.24 -6.07
C VAL A 47 -20.63 -17.97 -6.98
N VAL A 48 -20.95 -19.22 -7.31
CA VAL A 48 -20.17 -20.08 -8.20
C VAL A 48 -20.79 -20.10 -9.59
N SER A 49 -19.97 -19.97 -10.62
CA SER A 49 -20.32 -20.14 -12.03
C SER A 49 -19.36 -21.14 -12.68
N PHE A 50 -19.69 -21.59 -13.89
CA PHE A 50 -18.89 -22.58 -14.60
C PHE A 50 -18.52 -22.11 -16.00
N ASN A 51 -17.28 -22.35 -16.39
CA ASN A 51 -16.78 -22.09 -17.73
C ASN A 51 -16.21 -23.38 -18.35
N SER A 52 -16.88 -23.90 -19.38
CA SER A 52 -16.51 -25.14 -20.07
C SER A 52 -15.28 -25.02 -20.99
N GLN A 53 -14.80 -23.80 -21.27
CA GLN A 53 -13.64 -23.56 -22.13
C GLN A 53 -12.31 -23.72 -21.36
N LEU A 54 -12.33 -23.57 -20.05
CA LEU A 54 -11.15 -23.62 -19.19
C LEU A 54 -10.86 -25.06 -18.76
N ARG A 55 -10.32 -25.87 -19.68
CA ARG A 55 -10.08 -27.32 -19.46
C ARG A 55 -8.65 -27.70 -19.14
N LYS A 56 -7.71 -26.78 -19.31
CA LYS A 56 -6.28 -27.05 -19.16
C LYS A 56 -5.92 -27.21 -17.69
N ASN A 57 -5.22 -28.29 -17.36
CA ASN A 57 -4.74 -28.55 -16.00
C ASN A 57 -3.72 -27.47 -15.56
N ASP A 58 -4.05 -26.73 -14.50
CA ASP A 58 -3.18 -25.77 -13.81
C ASP A 58 -2.40 -26.38 -12.63
N GLY A 59 -2.71 -27.64 -12.30
CA GLY A 59 -2.12 -28.39 -11.20
C GLY A 59 -2.77 -28.16 -9.84
N LEU A 60 -3.71 -27.23 -9.67
CA LEU A 60 -4.27 -26.89 -8.35
C LEU A 60 -5.00 -28.09 -7.71
N LEU A 61 -6.01 -28.60 -8.41
CA LEU A 61 -6.81 -29.73 -7.94
C LEU A 61 -5.97 -31.01 -7.82
N ALA A 62 -5.13 -31.29 -8.82
CA ALA A 62 -4.28 -32.47 -8.86
C ALA A 62 -3.26 -32.49 -7.70
N ASN A 63 -2.60 -31.37 -7.41
CA ASN A 63 -1.67 -31.27 -6.29
C ASN A 63 -2.39 -31.40 -4.94
N TYR A 64 -3.58 -30.82 -4.81
CA TYR A 64 -4.37 -30.91 -3.58
C TYR A 64 -4.78 -32.36 -3.29
N ILE A 65 -5.27 -33.09 -4.30
CA ILE A 65 -5.61 -34.52 -4.17
C ILE A 65 -4.37 -35.36 -3.85
N ALA A 66 -3.25 -35.12 -4.53
CA ALA A 66 -2.00 -35.85 -4.31
C ALA A 66 -1.53 -35.71 -2.85
N ALA A 67 -1.56 -34.49 -2.32
CA ALA A 67 -1.20 -34.19 -0.94
C ALA A 67 -2.19 -34.81 0.06
N ALA A 68 -3.50 -34.67 -0.17
CA ALA A 68 -4.54 -35.17 0.74
C ALA A 68 -4.57 -36.70 0.83
N GLN A 69 -4.30 -37.39 -0.29
CA GLN A 69 -4.34 -38.85 -0.37
C GLN A 69 -2.97 -39.53 -0.26
N LYS A 70 -1.88 -38.75 -0.24
CA LYS A 70 -0.49 -39.26 -0.25
C LYS A 70 -0.20 -40.16 -1.44
N VAL A 71 -0.70 -39.78 -2.61
CA VAL A 71 -0.44 -40.45 -3.88
C VAL A 71 0.44 -39.58 -4.78
N SER A 72 1.00 -40.17 -5.83
CA SER A 72 1.78 -39.39 -6.79
C SER A 72 0.90 -38.42 -7.59
N TYR A 73 1.49 -37.32 -8.08
CA TYR A 73 0.78 -36.35 -8.92
C TYR A 73 0.12 -37.00 -10.15
N THR A 74 0.83 -37.91 -10.81
CA THR A 74 0.31 -38.63 -11.99
C THR A 74 -0.88 -39.51 -11.63
N THR A 75 -0.85 -40.18 -10.47
CA THR A 75 -2.00 -40.90 -9.95
C THR A 75 -3.20 -39.98 -9.78
N SER A 76 -3.03 -38.81 -9.16
CA SER A 76 -4.12 -37.84 -8.97
C SER A 76 -4.69 -37.32 -10.29
N VAL A 77 -3.86 -37.08 -11.31
CA VAL A 77 -4.33 -36.69 -12.64
C VAL A 77 -5.19 -37.79 -13.27
N ASN A 78 -4.77 -39.06 -13.15
CA ASN A 78 -5.55 -40.19 -13.65
C ASN A 78 -6.89 -40.34 -12.92
N MET A 79 -6.91 -40.14 -11.60
CA MET A 79 -8.15 -40.17 -10.81
C MET A 79 -9.13 -39.07 -11.23
N ILE A 80 -8.62 -37.87 -11.53
CA ILE A 80 -9.43 -36.76 -12.07
C ILE A 80 -10.00 -37.15 -13.44
N ALA A 81 -9.18 -37.71 -14.33
CA ALA A 81 -9.63 -38.13 -15.65
C ALA A 81 -10.74 -39.19 -15.58
N GLU A 82 -10.57 -40.22 -14.74
CA GLU A 82 -11.58 -41.27 -14.52
C GLU A 82 -12.90 -40.70 -13.95
N PHE A 83 -12.80 -39.69 -13.07
CA PHE A 83 -13.98 -39.01 -12.55
C PHE A 83 -14.72 -38.21 -13.62
N VAL A 84 -13.98 -37.49 -14.48
CA VAL A 84 -14.58 -36.72 -15.58
C VAL A 84 -15.24 -37.65 -16.60
N GLU A 85 -14.62 -38.78 -16.93
CA GLU A 85 -15.20 -39.79 -17.82
C GLU A 85 -16.54 -40.30 -17.28
N LYS A 86 -16.59 -40.69 -16.00
CA LYS A 86 -17.84 -41.11 -15.34
C LYS A 86 -18.89 -40.00 -15.32
N LEU A 87 -18.46 -38.76 -15.09
CA LEU A 87 -19.35 -37.60 -15.07
C LEU A 87 -19.97 -37.40 -16.46
N GLU A 88 -19.18 -37.47 -17.53
CA GLU A 88 -19.66 -37.37 -18.91
C GLU A 88 -20.57 -38.55 -19.31
N GLU A 89 -20.30 -39.76 -18.84
CA GLU A 89 -21.17 -40.93 -19.05
C GLU A 89 -22.53 -40.74 -18.39
N SER A 90 -22.58 -40.41 -17.10
CA SER A 90 -23.84 -40.11 -16.39
C SER A 90 -24.59 -38.95 -17.05
N PHE A 91 -23.87 -37.96 -17.57
CA PHE A 91 -24.50 -36.84 -18.27
C PHE A 91 -25.11 -37.23 -19.61
N LYS A 92 -24.53 -38.19 -20.32
CA LYS A 92 -25.10 -38.74 -21.58
C LYS A 92 -26.34 -39.59 -21.33
N GLU A 93 -26.39 -40.32 -20.22
CA GLU A 93 -27.52 -41.20 -19.88
C GLU A 93 -28.73 -40.41 -19.34
N ASP A 94 -28.51 -39.56 -18.32
CA ASP A 94 -29.59 -38.89 -17.60
C ASP A 94 -29.87 -37.46 -18.11
N GLY A 95 -28.99 -36.90 -18.94
CA GLY A 95 -29.07 -35.52 -19.45
C GLY A 95 -28.86 -34.44 -18.38
N LYS A 96 -28.64 -34.85 -17.12
CA LYS A 96 -28.41 -34.01 -15.94
C LYS A 96 -27.41 -34.69 -15.01
N VAL A 97 -26.50 -33.92 -14.43
CA VAL A 97 -25.56 -34.41 -13.43
C VAL A 97 -25.44 -33.40 -12.31
N GLU A 98 -25.41 -33.91 -11.08
CA GLU A 98 -25.29 -33.09 -9.88
C GLU A 98 -23.95 -33.33 -9.21
N LEU A 99 -23.25 -32.24 -8.88
CA LEU A 99 -22.12 -32.24 -7.99
C LEU A 99 -22.59 -31.74 -6.63
N GLU A 100 -22.65 -32.66 -5.67
CA GLU A 100 -23.08 -32.39 -4.30
C GLU A 100 -22.42 -31.12 -3.76
N ASN A 101 -23.25 -30.24 -3.16
CA ASN A 101 -22.89 -28.93 -2.61
C ASN A 101 -22.31 -27.89 -3.59
N ILE A 102 -22.06 -28.23 -4.85
CA ILE A 102 -21.51 -27.31 -5.85
C ILE A 102 -22.62 -26.80 -6.76
N GLY A 103 -23.35 -27.71 -7.41
CA GLY A 103 -24.42 -27.35 -8.33
C GLY A 103 -24.78 -28.47 -9.30
N ARG A 104 -25.69 -28.17 -10.22
CA ARG A 104 -26.19 -29.10 -11.23
C ARG A 104 -25.86 -28.62 -12.64
N PHE A 105 -25.58 -29.59 -13.51
CA PHE A 105 -25.40 -29.41 -14.94
C PHE A 105 -26.64 -29.93 -15.67
N PHE A 106 -27.01 -29.26 -16.76
CA PHE A 106 -28.07 -29.69 -17.66
C PHE A 106 -27.87 -29.07 -19.05
N TYR A 107 -28.44 -29.69 -20.08
CA TYR A 107 -28.51 -29.07 -21.40
C TYR A 107 -29.71 -28.14 -21.52
N SER A 108 -29.48 -26.94 -22.03
CA SER A 108 -30.52 -26.02 -22.47
C SER A 108 -30.11 -25.46 -23.84
N GLU A 109 -30.98 -25.58 -24.85
CA GLU A 109 -30.70 -25.14 -26.22
C GLU A 109 -29.35 -25.69 -26.76
N GLU A 110 -29.10 -26.99 -26.54
CA GLU A 110 -27.84 -27.68 -26.91
C GLU A 110 -26.55 -27.15 -26.27
N LYS A 111 -26.67 -26.24 -25.29
CA LYS A 111 -25.54 -25.73 -24.50
C LYS A 111 -25.56 -26.28 -23.09
N LEU A 112 -24.36 -26.59 -22.59
CA LEU A 112 -24.15 -26.96 -21.19
C LEU A 112 -24.43 -25.75 -20.30
N GLN A 113 -25.43 -25.86 -19.42
CA GLN A 113 -25.73 -24.89 -18.40
C GLN A 113 -25.32 -25.43 -17.03
N PHE A 114 -24.96 -24.51 -16.14
CA PHE A 114 -24.62 -24.80 -14.76
C PHE A 114 -25.45 -23.92 -13.83
N GLU A 115 -26.04 -24.54 -12.82
CA GLU A 115 -26.79 -23.86 -11.78
C GLU A 115 -26.18 -24.21 -10.41
N PRO A 116 -25.62 -23.23 -9.69
CA PRO A 116 -25.04 -23.47 -8.38
C PRO A 116 -26.13 -23.77 -7.34
N PHE A 117 -25.78 -24.55 -6.33
CA PHE A 117 -26.67 -24.73 -5.18
C PHE A 117 -26.57 -23.54 -4.21
N GLU A 118 -27.71 -23.07 -3.71
CA GLU A 118 -27.77 -21.86 -2.87
C GLU A 118 -27.59 -22.12 -1.37
N HIS A 119 -27.67 -23.38 -0.91
CA HIS A 119 -27.58 -23.70 0.52
C HIS A 119 -26.15 -23.68 1.08
N VAL A 120 -25.13 -23.59 0.23
CA VAL A 120 -23.72 -23.53 0.64
C VAL A 120 -23.11 -22.19 0.26
N ASN A 121 -22.68 -21.44 1.27
CA ASN A 121 -21.91 -20.22 1.07
C ASN A 121 -20.41 -20.52 1.21
N TYR A 122 -19.68 -20.39 0.10
CA TYR A 122 -18.22 -20.57 0.07
C TYR A 122 -17.44 -19.35 0.59
N LEU A 123 -18.13 -18.28 1.00
CA LEU A 123 -17.50 -17.11 1.61
C LEU A 123 -17.27 -17.36 3.11
N THR A 124 -16.02 -17.58 3.49
CA THR A 124 -15.62 -17.78 4.90
C THR A 124 -15.91 -16.56 5.78
N ASP A 125 -15.81 -15.33 5.23
CA ASP A 125 -16.15 -14.08 5.95
C ASP A 125 -17.60 -14.03 6.43
N SER A 126 -18.50 -14.75 5.77
CA SER A 126 -19.93 -14.79 6.08
C SER A 126 -20.34 -16.02 6.87
N PHE A 127 -19.38 -16.78 7.37
CA PHE A 127 -19.67 -17.97 8.18
C PHE A 127 -20.49 -17.60 9.41
N GLY A 128 -21.63 -18.29 9.59
CA GLY A 128 -22.56 -18.05 10.69
C GLY A 128 -23.53 -16.89 10.46
N LEU A 129 -23.43 -16.17 9.34
CA LEU A 129 -24.45 -15.21 8.93
C LEU A 129 -25.54 -15.94 8.15
N ASP A 130 -26.79 -15.79 8.60
CA ASP A 130 -27.96 -16.34 7.92
C ASP A 130 -28.88 -15.21 7.44
N SER A 131 -29.72 -15.54 6.47
CA SER A 131 -30.76 -14.63 6.02
C SER A 131 -31.83 -14.47 7.10
N PHE A 132 -32.35 -13.26 7.27
CA PHE A 132 -33.42 -13.00 8.23
C PHE A 132 -34.43 -12.00 7.68
N LYS A 133 -35.69 -12.20 8.02
CA LYS A 133 -36.78 -11.32 7.63
C LYS A 133 -36.97 -10.21 8.66
N THR A 134 -37.19 -8.99 8.20
CA THR A 134 -37.56 -7.86 9.06
C THR A 134 -38.84 -7.20 8.58
N SER A 135 -39.50 -6.45 9.46
CA SER A 135 -40.55 -5.53 9.08
C SER A 135 -39.97 -4.17 8.68
N ALA A 136 -40.70 -3.46 7.81
CA ALA A 136 -40.38 -2.08 7.46
C ALA A 136 -40.55 -1.15 8.66
N ILE A 137 -39.60 -0.23 8.87
CA ILE A 137 -39.64 0.73 9.98
C ILE A 137 -40.15 2.08 9.46
N SER A 138 -41.34 2.49 9.88
CA SER A 138 -42.00 3.73 9.47
C SER A 138 -41.52 4.97 10.24
N ARG A 139 -40.21 5.26 10.21
CA ARG A 139 -39.62 6.37 11.01
C ARG A 139 -40.21 7.74 10.67
N GLU A 140 -40.53 7.97 9.41
CA GLU A 140 -41.06 9.26 8.95
C GLU A 140 -42.49 9.53 9.43
N THR A 141 -43.34 8.51 9.47
CA THR A 141 -44.70 8.64 10.02
C THR A 141 -44.66 8.92 11.51
N TYR A 142 -43.77 8.24 12.25
CA TYR A 142 -43.62 8.49 13.68
C TYR A 142 -43.07 9.88 13.98
N LYS A 143 -42.12 10.39 13.17
CA LYS A 143 -41.64 11.78 13.31
C LYS A 143 -42.75 12.81 13.11
N LYS A 144 -43.57 12.66 12.07
CA LYS A 144 -44.71 13.57 11.82
C LYS A 144 -45.74 13.52 12.95
N GLN A 145 -46.04 12.33 13.47
CA GLN A 145 -46.93 12.17 14.63
C GLN A 145 -46.36 12.84 15.89
N VAL A 146 -45.05 12.74 16.13
CA VAL A 146 -44.40 13.42 17.27
C VAL A 146 -44.44 14.94 17.10
N GLU A 147 -44.16 15.47 15.92
CA GLU A 147 -44.28 16.90 15.64
C GLU A 147 -45.72 17.42 15.88
N GLU A 148 -46.75 16.71 15.39
CA GLU A 148 -48.16 17.07 15.66
C GLU A 148 -48.55 16.99 17.15
N LEU A 149 -47.93 16.11 17.92
CA LEU A 149 -48.17 15.98 19.36
C LEU A 149 -47.45 17.08 20.16
N GLU A 150 -46.24 17.48 19.75
CA GLU A 150 -45.50 18.61 20.32
C GLU A 150 -46.21 19.95 20.09
N GLU A 151 -46.89 20.12 18.95
CA GLU A 151 -47.73 21.30 18.69
C GLU A 151 -48.96 21.37 19.63
N LYS A 152 -49.57 20.23 19.95
CA LYS A 152 -50.80 20.16 20.76
C LYS A 152 -50.57 20.20 22.26
N ALA A 153 -49.41 19.77 22.72
CA ALA A 153 -49.02 19.85 24.12
C ALA A 153 -47.55 20.30 24.19
N PRO A 154 -47.26 21.58 24.49
CA PRO A 154 -45.89 22.01 24.65
C PRO A 154 -45.31 21.25 25.84
N ILE A 155 -44.45 20.28 25.53
CA ILE A 155 -43.63 19.61 26.53
C ILE A 155 -42.78 20.74 27.11
N LEU A 156 -42.99 21.07 28.39
CA LEU A 156 -42.09 21.97 29.11
C LEU A 156 -40.75 21.25 29.20
N PHE A 157 -39.91 21.44 28.18
CA PHE A 157 -38.49 21.12 28.26
C PHE A 157 -37.97 21.92 29.45
N THR A 158 -37.78 21.28 30.59
CA THR A 158 -36.87 21.79 31.60
C THR A 158 -35.49 21.53 31.00
N PRO A 159 -34.77 22.54 30.49
CA PRO A 159 -33.45 22.29 29.98
C PRO A 159 -32.63 21.80 31.16
N GLU A 160 -32.15 20.56 31.11
CA GLU A 160 -31.13 20.10 32.02
C GLU A 160 -29.99 21.10 31.92
N ARG A 161 -29.76 21.83 33.02
CA ARG A 161 -28.86 22.97 33.07
C ARG A 161 -27.45 22.44 32.91
N ARG A 162 -27.00 22.23 31.67
CA ARG A 162 -25.60 21.93 31.35
C ARG A 162 -24.77 23.01 32.01
N ARG A 163 -24.09 22.65 33.10
CA ARG A 163 -23.23 23.54 33.86
C ARG A 163 -22.15 24.01 32.89
N LYS A 164 -22.28 25.23 32.36
CA LYS A 164 -21.25 25.84 31.52
C LYS A 164 -19.99 25.90 32.38
N ALA A 165 -18.91 25.27 31.92
CA ALA A 165 -17.64 25.28 32.61
C ALA A 165 -17.25 26.74 32.93
N PRO A 166 -16.74 27.01 34.14
CA PRO A 166 -16.50 28.37 34.58
C PRO A 166 -15.44 29.05 33.71
N ALA A 167 -15.62 30.35 33.47
CA ALA A 167 -14.83 31.11 32.49
C ALA A 167 -13.31 31.12 32.77
N TYR A 168 -12.88 30.89 34.02
CA TYR A 168 -11.46 30.83 34.40
C TYR A 168 -10.69 29.68 33.74
N LEU A 169 -11.36 28.57 33.38
CA LEU A 169 -10.72 27.44 32.70
C LEU A 169 -10.23 27.80 31.29
N LYS A 170 -10.84 28.80 30.64
CA LYS A 170 -10.37 29.31 29.35
C LYS A 170 -9.03 30.05 29.49
N TYR A 171 -8.82 30.75 30.61
CA TYR A 171 -7.57 31.45 30.90
C TYR A 171 -6.46 30.49 31.36
N ALA A 172 -6.80 29.38 32.02
CA ALA A 172 -5.83 28.34 32.37
C ALA A 172 -5.13 27.74 31.13
N ALA A 173 -5.87 27.53 30.03
CA ALA A 173 -5.30 27.06 28.78
C ALA A 173 -4.28 28.03 28.18
N ILE A 174 -4.53 29.34 28.27
CA ILE A 174 -3.60 30.39 27.79
C ILE A 174 -2.31 30.38 28.63
N GLY A 175 -2.43 30.22 29.95
CA GLY A 175 -1.28 30.12 30.85
C GLY A 175 -0.40 28.89 30.55
N LEU A 176 -1.01 27.73 30.27
CA LEU A 176 -0.27 26.53 29.90
C LEU A 176 0.46 26.66 28.57
N ILE A 177 -0.15 27.31 27.56
CA ILE A 177 0.49 27.56 26.27
C ILE A 177 1.69 28.51 26.45
N ALA A 178 1.53 29.59 27.23
CA ALA A 178 2.60 30.53 27.50
C ALA A 178 3.78 29.87 28.21
N LEU A 179 3.52 29.03 29.22
CA LEU A 179 4.55 28.24 29.92
C LEU A 179 5.23 27.22 29.00
N GLY A 180 4.48 26.55 28.13
CA GLY A 180 5.04 25.61 27.15
C GLY A 180 6.00 26.29 26.17
N ILE A 181 5.60 27.44 25.60
CA ILE A 181 6.42 28.21 24.66
C ILE A 181 7.69 28.75 25.35
N SER A 182 7.55 29.34 26.54
CA SER A 182 8.68 29.89 27.29
C SER A 182 9.65 28.81 27.78
N GLY A 183 9.13 27.65 28.23
CA GLY A 183 9.95 26.49 28.57
C GLY A 183 10.73 25.95 27.37
N PHE A 184 10.08 25.80 26.20
CA PHE A 184 10.73 25.32 24.99
C PHE A 184 11.81 26.29 24.47
N ALA A 185 11.56 27.60 24.52
CA ALA A 185 12.54 28.61 24.16
C ALA A 185 13.75 28.61 25.11
N GLY A 186 13.51 28.53 26.42
CA GLY A 186 14.58 28.47 27.44
C GLY A 186 15.49 27.25 27.27
N LEU A 187 14.91 26.07 26.99
CA LEU A 187 15.67 24.85 26.75
C LEU A 187 16.58 24.96 25.51
N ASN A 188 16.10 25.58 24.42
CA ASN A 188 16.90 25.78 23.20
C ASN A 188 18.07 26.76 23.40
N ILE A 189 17.86 27.83 24.18
CA ILE A 189 18.93 28.80 24.48
C ILE A 189 19.99 28.13 25.36
N TYR A 190 19.57 27.39 26.38
CA TYR A 190 20.48 26.67 27.28
C TYR A 190 21.32 25.62 26.52
N SER A 191 20.69 24.79 25.69
CA SER A 191 21.42 23.77 24.93
C SER A 191 22.44 24.37 23.95
N SER A 192 22.13 25.52 23.34
CA SER A 192 23.06 26.26 22.47
C SER A 192 24.26 26.84 23.23
N GLN A 193 24.05 27.29 24.47
CA GLN A 193 25.14 27.83 25.30
C GLN A 193 26.09 26.72 25.77
N VAL A 194 25.54 25.59 26.20
CA VAL A 194 26.33 24.41 26.63
C VAL A 194 27.17 23.86 25.47
N SER A 195 26.59 23.73 24.27
CA SER A 195 27.35 23.24 23.12
C SER A 195 28.50 24.16 22.72
N LYS A 196 28.29 25.49 22.75
CA LYS A 196 29.35 26.46 22.47
C LYS A 196 30.50 26.37 23.48
N HIS A 197 30.20 26.24 24.76
CA HIS A 197 31.23 26.09 25.79
C HIS A 197 32.01 24.78 25.61
N ASN A 198 31.32 23.66 25.39
CA ASN A 198 31.97 22.36 25.16
C ASN A 198 32.90 22.37 23.93
N ILE A 199 32.48 23.04 22.84
CA ILE A 199 33.32 23.17 21.64
C ILE A 199 34.56 24.03 21.90
N ALA A 200 34.42 25.14 22.63
CA ALA A 200 35.55 26.00 22.97
C ALA A 200 36.58 25.27 23.87
N GLU A 201 36.11 24.52 24.87
CA GLU A 201 36.97 23.70 25.73
C GLU A 201 37.67 22.59 24.94
N GLN A 202 36.97 21.95 23.99
CA GLN A 202 37.57 20.94 23.11
C GLN A 202 38.67 21.54 22.22
N GLN A 203 38.45 22.74 21.67
CA GLN A 203 39.46 23.44 20.88
C GLN A 203 40.69 23.79 21.73
N GLN A 204 40.50 24.31 22.94
CA GLN A 204 41.61 24.60 23.84
C GLN A 204 42.41 23.34 24.23
N ALA A 205 41.73 22.23 24.53
CA ALA A 205 42.40 20.97 24.82
C ALA A 205 43.19 20.44 23.62
N GLN A 206 42.67 20.64 22.40
CA GLN A 206 43.35 20.24 21.17
C GLN A 206 44.55 21.13 20.86
N GLU A 207 44.46 22.44 21.11
CA GLU A 207 45.60 23.36 21.02
C GLU A 207 46.70 22.98 22.01
N GLN A 208 46.35 22.68 23.27
CA GLN A 208 47.32 22.22 24.28
C GLN A 208 47.95 20.88 23.89
N LEU A 209 47.16 19.93 23.39
CA LEU A 209 47.68 18.65 22.89
C LEU A 209 48.62 18.86 21.71
N GLN A 210 48.29 19.77 20.80
CA GLN A 210 49.11 20.08 19.64
C GLN A 210 50.40 20.81 20.03
N GLU A 211 50.35 21.70 21.04
CA GLU A 211 51.54 22.31 21.64
C GLU A 211 52.43 21.24 22.28
N GLN A 212 51.86 20.29 23.03
CA GLN A 212 52.60 19.16 23.59
C GLN A 212 53.19 18.25 22.52
N ILE A 213 52.44 17.94 21.46
CA ILE A 213 52.93 17.18 20.30
C ILE A 213 54.09 17.95 19.66
N GLN A 214 53.98 19.27 19.47
CA GLN A 214 55.00 20.06 18.82
C GLN A 214 56.28 20.17 19.66
N GLN A 215 56.15 20.35 20.99
CA GLN A 215 57.28 20.29 21.91
C GLN A 215 57.91 18.87 21.97
N ALA A 216 57.10 17.82 21.82
CA ALA A 216 57.56 16.43 21.79
C ALA A 216 58.12 15.98 20.42
N THR A 217 57.85 16.70 19.33
CA THR A 217 58.30 16.35 17.96
C THR A 217 59.61 17.06 17.57
N PHE A 218 60.47 17.39 18.53
CA PHE A 218 61.82 17.88 18.22
C PHE A 218 62.68 16.70 17.74
N VAL A 219 62.76 16.49 16.41
CA VAL A 219 63.90 15.96 15.63
C VAL A 219 63.49 15.83 14.13
N ILE A 220 64.24 16.55 13.27
CA ILE A 220 64.43 16.44 11.79
C ILE A 220 63.56 17.30 10.84
N ASP A 221 64.26 18.29 10.25
CA ASP A 221 64.29 18.81 8.88
C ASP A 221 63.01 18.91 8.02
N ASN A 222 62.60 20.18 7.86
CA ASN A 222 62.03 20.85 6.69
C ASN A 222 61.78 20.00 5.41
N PRO A 223 60.52 19.63 5.12
CA PRO A 223 60.07 19.39 3.77
C PRO A 223 59.31 20.61 3.22
N LEU A 224 59.65 20.93 1.97
CA LEU A 224 59.15 22.03 1.14
C LEU A 224 57.61 22.20 1.13
N PRO A 225 57.10 23.41 0.88
CA PRO A 225 55.68 23.71 0.99
C PRO A 225 54.85 22.90 -0.03
N ALA A 226 53.88 22.14 0.47
CA ALA A 226 52.87 21.50 -0.35
C ALA A 226 51.91 22.55 -0.93
N VAL A 227 51.81 22.61 -2.24
CA VAL A 227 50.84 23.43 -2.98
C VAL A 227 49.44 22.88 -2.68
N THR A 228 48.69 23.54 -1.78
CA THR A 228 47.30 23.21 -1.51
C THR A 228 46.39 23.77 -2.59
N PHE A 229 45.87 22.89 -3.44
CA PHE A 229 44.83 23.22 -4.42
C PHE A 229 43.48 23.31 -3.68
N ASN A 230 43.00 24.52 -3.38
CA ASN A 230 41.66 24.71 -2.83
C ASN A 230 40.62 24.48 -3.93
N VAL A 231 40.12 23.25 -4.04
CA VAL A 231 38.94 22.95 -4.85
C VAL A 231 37.72 23.39 -4.06
N ALA A 232 37.00 24.39 -4.57
CA ALA A 232 35.74 24.86 -3.99
C ALA A 232 34.76 23.68 -3.88
N LYS A 233 34.44 23.28 -2.64
CA LYS A 233 33.47 22.23 -2.34
C LYS A 233 32.10 22.69 -2.85
N GLN A 234 31.49 21.90 -3.73
CA GLN A 234 30.16 22.23 -4.25
C GLN A 234 29.13 21.95 -3.15
N THR A 235 28.51 23.01 -2.62
CA THR A 235 27.49 22.94 -1.56
C THR A 235 26.11 23.25 -2.15
N GLY A 236 25.08 22.54 -1.69
CA GLY A 236 23.69 22.79 -2.06
C GLY A 236 22.79 21.59 -1.80
N SER A 237 21.58 21.82 -1.28
CA SER A 237 20.61 20.77 -0.96
C SER A 237 19.57 20.52 -2.08
N TYR A 238 19.63 21.30 -3.16
CA TYR A 238 18.67 21.28 -4.26
C TYR A 238 19.38 21.10 -5.60
N HIS A 239 19.11 19.99 -6.28
CA HIS A 239 19.78 19.57 -7.51
C HIS A 239 18.79 19.50 -8.68
N ILE A 240 19.08 20.17 -9.80
CA ILE A 240 18.28 20.05 -11.02
C ILE A 240 18.84 18.91 -11.87
N VAL A 241 18.18 17.74 -11.84
CA VAL A 241 18.66 16.52 -12.50
C VAL A 241 18.30 16.54 -13.99
N ALA A 242 19.31 16.32 -14.82
CA ALA A 242 19.20 16.22 -16.28
C ALA A 242 18.85 14.80 -16.76
N GLY A 243 19.24 13.80 -15.99
CA GLY A 243 18.98 12.39 -16.28
C GLY A 243 19.80 11.46 -15.38
N ALA A 244 19.48 10.18 -15.44
CA ALA A 244 20.19 9.12 -14.73
C ALA A 244 20.58 8.01 -15.72
N PHE A 245 21.86 7.67 -15.80
CA PHE A 245 22.41 6.75 -16.79
C PHE A 245 22.98 5.51 -16.11
N ARG A 246 22.73 4.33 -16.72
CA ARG A 246 23.28 3.06 -16.22
C ARG A 246 24.78 2.89 -16.51
N VAL A 247 25.30 3.61 -17.51
CA VAL A 247 26.71 3.57 -17.91
C VAL A 247 27.36 4.90 -17.54
N GLU A 248 28.41 4.84 -16.72
CA GLU A 248 29.12 6.03 -16.21
C GLU A 248 29.68 6.92 -17.33
N GLU A 249 30.17 6.32 -18.40
CA GLU A 249 30.77 7.02 -19.55
C GLU A 249 29.75 7.90 -20.29
N ASN A 250 28.50 7.44 -20.39
CA ASN A 250 27.39 8.24 -20.94
C ASN A 250 27.07 9.44 -20.03
N ALA A 251 27.10 9.23 -18.71
CA ALA A 251 26.89 10.29 -17.74
C ALA A 251 27.99 11.37 -17.83
N LYS A 252 29.26 10.95 -17.95
CA LYS A 252 30.42 11.85 -18.15
C LYS A 252 30.32 12.64 -19.46
N THR A 253 29.92 11.97 -20.54
CA THR A 253 29.69 12.62 -21.84
C THR A 253 28.60 13.68 -21.74
N LYS A 254 27.49 13.36 -21.06
CA LYS A 254 26.38 14.31 -20.86
C LYS A 254 26.79 15.51 -19.99
N VAL A 255 27.60 15.31 -18.96
CA VAL A 255 28.17 16.41 -18.16
C VAL A 255 29.04 17.32 -19.02
N ALA A 256 29.88 16.77 -19.89
CA ALA A 256 30.74 17.55 -20.77
C ALA A 256 29.93 18.38 -21.79
N GLU A 257 28.84 17.81 -22.33
CA GLU A 257 27.91 18.52 -23.20
C GLU A 257 27.24 19.70 -22.48
N LEU A 258 26.66 19.45 -21.30
CA LEU A 258 26.00 20.49 -20.50
C LEU A 258 26.95 21.60 -20.04
N ARG A 259 28.23 21.28 -19.79
CA ARG A 259 29.26 22.29 -19.51
C ARG A 259 29.59 23.14 -20.73
N LYS A 260 29.61 22.56 -21.93
CA LYS A 260 29.78 23.32 -23.19
C LYS A 260 28.60 24.27 -23.45
N GLU A 261 27.40 23.86 -23.04
CA GLU A 261 26.20 24.71 -23.06
C GLU A 261 26.20 25.81 -21.98
N GLY A 262 27.19 25.83 -21.08
CA GLY A 262 27.37 26.86 -20.07
C GLY A 262 26.78 26.54 -18.69
N PHE A 263 26.26 25.34 -18.48
CA PHE A 263 25.74 24.93 -17.17
C PHE A 263 26.86 24.47 -16.22
N LYS A 264 26.65 24.66 -14.90
CA LYS A 264 27.55 24.18 -13.84
C LYS A 264 27.35 22.67 -13.56
N ALA A 265 27.32 21.89 -14.64
CA ALA A 265 26.92 20.49 -14.58
C ALA A 265 27.99 19.62 -13.91
N HIS A 266 27.54 18.63 -13.13
CA HIS A 266 28.39 17.67 -12.45
C HIS A 266 27.61 16.38 -12.15
N LEU A 267 28.35 15.34 -11.73
CA LEU A 267 27.78 14.08 -11.29
C LEU A 267 27.44 14.17 -9.80
N LEU A 268 26.23 13.76 -9.43
CA LEU A 268 25.83 13.64 -8.03
C LEU A 268 26.27 12.29 -7.41
N GLY A 269 26.53 11.29 -8.26
CA GLY A 269 26.81 9.91 -7.87
C GLY A 269 25.70 8.94 -8.27
N GLU A 270 25.77 7.72 -7.74
CA GLU A 270 24.79 6.66 -7.99
C GLU A 270 23.56 6.81 -7.09
N ASN A 271 22.37 6.58 -7.65
CA ASN A 271 21.15 6.47 -6.85
C ASN A 271 21.00 5.06 -6.24
N LYS A 272 19.96 4.87 -5.42
CA LYS A 272 19.59 3.56 -4.83
C LYS A 272 19.35 2.43 -5.84
N TYR A 273 19.30 2.73 -7.13
CA TYR A 273 19.12 1.77 -8.23
C TYR A 273 20.39 1.59 -9.07
N GLY A 274 21.54 2.13 -8.64
CA GLY A 274 22.83 2.03 -9.33
C GLY A 274 22.93 2.87 -10.61
N LEU A 275 22.12 3.93 -10.76
CA LEU A 275 22.16 4.83 -11.91
C LEU A 275 22.94 6.10 -11.56
N HIS A 276 23.87 6.48 -12.44
CA HIS A 276 24.68 7.69 -12.31
C HIS A 276 23.86 8.93 -12.68
N GLN A 277 23.66 9.81 -11.71
CA GLN A 277 22.84 11.00 -11.86
C GLN A 277 23.66 12.21 -12.35
N VAL A 278 23.17 12.86 -13.40
CA VAL A 278 23.75 14.06 -13.99
C VAL A 278 22.88 15.26 -13.64
N VAL A 279 23.49 16.34 -13.15
CA VAL A 279 22.78 17.53 -12.68
C VAL A 279 23.20 18.75 -13.51
N TYR A 280 22.26 19.63 -13.84
CA TYR A 280 22.53 20.93 -14.49
C TYR A 280 23.26 21.90 -13.55
N ALA A 281 22.77 22.04 -12.31
CA ALA A 281 23.42 22.77 -11.22
C ALA A 281 22.84 22.37 -9.86
N SER A 282 23.59 22.70 -8.79
CA SER A 282 23.18 22.54 -7.39
C SER A 282 23.04 23.92 -6.75
N HIS A 283 21.98 24.11 -5.96
CA HIS A 283 21.67 25.36 -5.27
C HIS A 283 21.38 25.12 -3.79
N GLU A 284 21.70 26.11 -2.96
CA GLU A 284 21.37 26.09 -1.52
C GLU A 284 19.92 26.52 -1.25
N LYS A 285 19.37 27.42 -2.08
CA LYS A 285 18.01 27.95 -1.90
C LYS A 285 17.03 27.30 -2.87
N ARG A 286 15.93 26.78 -2.33
CA ARG A 286 14.82 26.16 -3.09
C ARG A 286 14.29 27.05 -4.21
N ARG A 287 14.17 28.37 -3.96
CA ARG A 287 13.59 29.33 -4.92
C ARG A 287 14.42 29.42 -6.20
N ASP A 288 15.75 29.46 -6.06
CA ASP A 288 16.67 29.57 -7.19
C ASP A 288 16.64 28.28 -8.02
N ALA A 289 16.57 27.13 -7.36
CA ALA A 289 16.46 25.83 -8.03
C ALA A 289 15.15 25.68 -8.83
N ILE A 290 14.02 26.18 -8.31
CA ILE A 290 12.73 26.15 -9.02
C ILE A 290 12.74 27.06 -10.24
N ASN A 291 13.37 28.23 -10.16
CA ASN A 291 13.51 29.14 -11.30
C ASN A 291 14.34 28.48 -12.41
N MET A 292 15.49 27.92 -12.07
CA MET A 292 16.33 27.20 -13.05
C MET A 292 15.63 25.97 -13.62
N LEU A 293 14.87 25.21 -12.82
CA LEU A 293 14.10 24.07 -13.34
C LEU A 293 13.10 24.51 -14.41
N ARG A 294 12.44 25.66 -14.24
CA ARG A 294 11.49 26.18 -15.25
C ARG A 294 12.18 26.54 -16.56
N GLU A 295 13.37 27.15 -16.48
CA GLU A 295 14.19 27.46 -17.65
C GLU A 295 14.64 26.18 -18.35
N VAL A 296 15.20 25.23 -17.60
CA VAL A 296 15.70 23.96 -18.13
C VAL A 296 14.58 23.09 -18.72
N LYS A 297 13.37 23.13 -18.17
CA LYS A 297 12.23 22.36 -18.71
C LYS A 297 11.81 22.77 -20.13
N SER A 298 12.18 23.96 -20.59
CA SER A 298 11.98 24.36 -21.98
C SER A 298 12.93 23.64 -22.96
N ILE A 299 14.06 23.15 -22.46
CA ILE A 299 15.11 22.45 -23.23
C ILE A 299 14.99 20.94 -23.04
N ASN A 300 14.72 20.50 -21.81
CA ASN A 300 14.56 19.10 -21.44
C ASN A 300 13.32 18.94 -20.55
N GLU A 301 12.21 18.51 -21.14
CA GLU A 301 10.94 18.32 -20.45
C GLU A 301 11.05 17.30 -19.30
N ALA A 302 11.95 16.31 -19.45
CA ALA A 302 12.17 15.26 -18.47
C ALA A 302 13.05 15.69 -17.29
N ALA A 303 13.50 16.95 -17.19
CA ALA A 303 14.26 17.43 -16.04
C ALA A 303 13.40 17.48 -14.76
N TRP A 304 13.99 17.10 -13.62
CA TRP A 304 13.32 17.14 -12.30
C TRP A 304 14.21 17.72 -11.20
N LEU A 305 13.58 18.18 -10.11
CA LEU A 305 14.27 18.65 -8.92
C LEU A 305 14.47 17.49 -7.94
N LEU A 306 15.71 17.28 -7.49
CA LEU A 306 16.07 16.36 -6.42
C LEU A 306 16.48 17.16 -5.18
N VAL A 307 15.96 16.79 -4.02
CA VAL A 307 16.29 17.41 -2.72
C VAL A 307 17.11 16.41 -1.92
N GLN A 308 18.39 16.67 -1.76
CA GLN A 308 19.35 15.81 -1.08
C GLN A 308 20.53 16.68 -0.63
N GLU A 309 21.10 16.43 0.55
CA GLU A 309 22.33 17.11 0.98
C GLU A 309 23.56 16.39 0.43
N LEU A 310 24.53 17.16 -0.07
CA LEU A 310 25.84 16.70 -0.56
C LEU A 310 26.86 16.51 0.57
#